data_AF-A0A2K4ZKC8-F1
#
_entry.id   AF-A0A2K4ZKC8-F1
#
_cell.length_a   1.000
_cell.length_b   1.000
_cell.length_c   1.000
_cell.angle_alpha   90.00
_cell.angle_beta   90.00
_cell.angle_gamma   90.00
#
_symmetry.space_group_name_H-M   'P 1'
#
loop_
_entity.id
_entity.type
_entity.pdbx_description
1 polymer ?
#
loop_
_entity_poly.entity_id
_entity_poly.type
_entity_poly.pdbx_seq_one_letter_code
_entity_poly.pdbx_strand_id
1 'polypeptide(L)' 'MGGTVIETESDKIKIKLIIELGQEDGLDDEAIIRRLQQKIIGLPLNKAETYLAEYGRQLV' A
#
# COMPACT_ATOMS: atom_id res chain seq x y z
N MET A 1 -4.60 22.48 11.57
CA MET A 1 -3.33 21.76 11.77
C MET A 1 -3.46 20.44 11.00
N GLY A 2 -2.94 20.40 9.78
CA GLY A 2 -2.94 19.18 8.97
C GLY A 2 -1.96 18.21 9.59
N GLY A 3 -2.46 17.23 10.35
CA GLY A 3 -1.64 16.21 10.96
C GLY A 3 -0.93 15.45 9.85
N THR A 4 0.38 15.61 9.73
CA THR A 4 1.23 14.68 9.01
C THR A 4 0.95 13.31 9.61
N VAL A 5 0.32 12.42 8.86
CA VAL A 5 0.23 11.00 9.23
C VAL A 5 1.65 10.55 9.48
N ILE A 6 1.99 10.26 10.73
CA ILE A 6 3.32 9.80 11.09
C ILE A 6 3.36 8.36 10.58
N GLU A 7 3.84 8.19 9.35
CA GLU A 7 4.04 6.87 8.76
C GLU A 7 5.08 6.15 9.60
N THR A 8 4.63 5.29 10.51
CA THR A 8 5.52 4.55 11.39
C THR A 8 6.24 3.47 10.59
N GLU A 9 7.40 3.02 11.06
CA GLU A 9 8.09 1.86 10.46
C GLU A 9 7.17 0.63 10.40
N SER A 10 6.23 0.50 11.35
CA SER A 10 5.22 -0.55 11.36
C SER A 10 4.21 -0.45 10.21
N ASP A 11 3.87 0.75 9.76
CA ASP A 11 2.95 0.94 8.64
C ASP A 11 3.62 0.57 7.32
N LYS A 12 4.89 0.93 7.13
CA LYS A 12 5.66 0.55 5.93
C LYS A 12 5.78 -0.95 5.77
N ILE A 13 6.04 -1.67 6.87
CA ILE A 13 6.09 -3.15 6.87
C ILE A 13 4.75 -3.74 6.45
N LYS A 14 3.63 -3.24 7.01
CA LYS A 14 2.28 -3.71 6.63
C LYS A 14 1.95 -3.42 5.17
N ILE A 15 2.29 -2.22 4.69
CA ILE A 15 2.04 -1.81 3.31
C ILE A 15 2.75 -2.75 2.35
N LYS A 16 4.05 -3.00 2.57
CA LYS A 16 4.85 -3.92 1.77
C LYS A 16 4.25 -5.33 1.77
N LEU A 17 3.90 -5.85 2.94
CA LEU A 17 3.28 -7.17 3.07
C LEU A 17 1.94 -7.29 2.33
N ILE A 18 1.10 -6.26 2.39
CA ILE A 18 -0.20 -6.25 1.69
C ILE A 18 0.00 -6.29 0.17
N ILE A 19 1.02 -5.60 -0.34
CA ILE A 19 1.34 -5.57 -1.77
C ILE A 19 1.91 -6.92 -2.22
N GLU A 20 2.90 -7.45 -1.51
CA GLU A 20 3.51 -8.75 -1.83
C GLU A 20 2.46 -9.86 -1.85
N LEU A 21 1.66 -9.98 -0.78
CA LEU A 21 0.59 -10.98 -0.69
C LEU A 21 -0.48 -10.75 -1.76
N GLY A 22 -0.82 -9.50 -2.07
CA GLY A 22 -1.81 -9.18 -3.09
C GLY A 22 -1.36 -9.64 -4.48
N GLN A 23 -0.10 -9.42 -4.83
CA GLN A 23 0.45 -9.89 -6.10
C GLN A 23 0.61 -11.42 -6.13
N GLU A 24 0.99 -12.05 -5.01
CA GLU A 24 1.04 -13.52 -4.87
C GLU A 24 -0.35 -14.16 -5.00
N ASP A 25 -1.38 -13.50 -4.47
CA ASP A 25 -2.79 -13.88 -4.60
C ASP A 25 -3.34 -13.63 -6.04
N GLY A 26 -2.57 -12.97 -6.92
CA GLY A 26 -2.98 -12.61 -8.28
C GLY A 26 -4.01 -11.47 -8.33
N LEU A 27 -4.04 -10.60 -7.32
CA LEU A 27 -4.90 -9.43 -7.28
C LEU A 27 -4.38 -8.33 -8.23
N ASP A 28 -5.30 -7.67 -8.91
CA ASP A 28 -5.00 -6.45 -9.67
C ASP A 28 -4.61 -5.29 -8.74
N ASP A 29 -3.86 -4.34 -9.30
CA ASP A 29 -3.37 -3.14 -8.63
C ASP A 29 -4.46 -2.37 -7.87
N GLU A 30 -5.65 -2.21 -8.47
CA GLU A 30 -6.79 -1.54 -7.84
C GLU A 30 -7.27 -2.28 -6.58
N ALA A 31 -7.29 -3.61 -6.60
CA ALA A 31 -7.68 -4.42 -5.46
C ALA A 31 -6.63 -4.33 -4.34
N ILE A 32 -5.35 -4.27 -4.67
CA ILE A 32 -4.25 -4.10 -3.71
C ILE A 32 -4.32 -2.71 -3.07
N ILE A 33 -4.47 -1.64 -3.87
CA ILE A 33 -4.63 -0.26 -3.40
C ILE A 33 -5.83 -0.14 -2.45
N ARG A 34 -6.96 -0.73 -2.82
CA ARG A 34 -8.16 -0.73 -1.99
C ARG A 34 -7.92 -1.47 -0.67
N ARG A 35 -7.16 -2.57 -0.68
CA ARG A 35 -6.76 -3.30 0.54
C ARG A 35 -5.84 -2.47 1.43
N LEU A 36 -4.91 -1.71 0.85
CA LEU A 36 -4.05 -0.77 1.57
C LEU A 36 -4.86 0.32 2.27
N GLN A 37 -5.79 0.98 1.56
CA GLN A 37 -6.64 2.03 2.13
C GLN A 37 -7.59 1.52 3.23
N GLN A 38 -8.06 0.29 3.13
CA GLN A 38 -8.90 -0.34 4.16
C GLN A 38 -8.12 -0.71 5.42
N LYS A 39 -6.84 -1.10 5.27
CA LYS A 39 -5.99 -1.55 6.40
C LYS A 39 -5.19 -0.42 7.04
N ILE A 40 -4.84 0.61 6.27
CA ILE A 40 -4.04 1.75 6.71
C ILE A 40 -4.94 3.00 6.73
N ILE A 41 -5.46 3.29 7.91
CA ILE A 41 -6.37 4.42 8.13
C ILE A 41 -5.64 5.73 7.79
N GLY A 42 -6.23 6.53 6.91
CA GLY A 42 -5.65 7.81 6.50
C GLY A 42 -4.56 7.71 5.44
N LEU A 43 -4.35 6.55 4.81
CA LEU A 43 -3.49 6.42 3.63
C LEU A 43 -4.18 7.04 2.41
N PRO A 44 -3.69 8.17 1.86
CA PRO A 44 -4.30 8.78 0.69
C PRO A 44 -3.98 7.95 -0.56
N LEU A 45 -4.86 8.03 -1.57
CA LEU A 45 -4.76 7.24 -2.80
C LEU A 45 -3.40 7.37 -3.49
N ASN A 46 -2.92 8.61 -3.65
CA ASN A 46 -1.62 8.89 -4.27
C ASN A 46 -0.45 8.21 -3.56
N LYS A 47 -0.50 8.11 -2.23
CA LYS A 47 0.51 7.37 -1.45
C LYS A 47 0.37 5.87 -1.64
N ALA A 48 -0.86 5.34 -1.65
CA ALA A 48 -1.09 3.92 -1.91
C ALA A 48 -0.56 3.49 -3.29
N GLU A 49 -0.78 4.31 -4.32
CA GLU A 49 -0.23 4.11 -5.68
C GLU A 49 1.30 4.18 -5.68
N THR A 50 1.87 5.16 -4.97
CA THR A 50 3.33 5.29 -4.83
C THR A 50 3.93 4.04 -4.19
N TYR A 51 3.32 3.55 -3.11
CA TYR A 51 3.78 2.35 -2.43
C TYR A 51 3.64 1.10 -3.28
N LEU A 52 2.55 0.98 -4.04
CA LEU A 52 2.38 -0.10 -5.00
C LEU A 52 3.48 -0.07 -6.07
N ALA A 53 3.85 1.11 -6.57
CA ALA A 53 4.95 1.25 -7.52
C ALA A 53 6.33 0.96 -6.91
N GLU A 54 6.55 1.31 -5.63
CA GLU A 54 7.83 1.08 -4.93
C GLU A 54 8.03 -0.37 -4.48
N TYR A 55 6.96 -1.05 -4.05
CA TYR A 55 7.04 -2.39 -3.48
C TYR A 55 6.45 -3.49 -4.38
N GLY A 56 5.62 -3.12 -5.35
CA GLY A 56 5.09 -4.05 -6.33
C GLY A 56 6.21 -4.56 -7.22
N ARG A 57 6.18 -5.85 -7.53
CA ARG A 57 6.98 -6.41 -8.61
C ARG A 57 6.47 -5.82 -9.92
N GLN A 58 7.34 -5.12 -10.65
CA GLN A 58 7.09 -4.89 -12.07
C GLN A 58 7.01 -6.27 -12.73
N LEU A 59 5.80 -6.68 -13.08
CA LEU A 59 5.57 -7.81 -13.97
C LEU A 59 6.11 -7.39 -15.34
N VAL A 60 7.40 -7.64 -15.56
CA VAL A 60 8.08 -7.50 -16.86
C VAL A 60 7.67 -8.60 -17.82
#